data_AF-A0A7L1FRB7-F1
#
_entry.id   AF-A0A7L1FRB7-F1
#
_cell.length_a   1.000
_cell.length_b   1.000
_cell.length_c   1.000
_cell.angle_alpha   90.00
_cell.angle_beta   90.00
_cell.angle_gamma   90.00
#
_symmetry.space_group_name_H-M   'P 1'
#
loop_
_entity.id
_entity.type
_entity.pdbx_description
1 polymer ?
#
loop_
_entity_poly.entity_id
_entity_poly.type
_entity_poly.pdbx_seq_one_letter_code
_entity_poly.pdbx_strand_id
1 'polypeptide(L)'
;QRFHVGVALPRPLQEDDALCIELTLGPTPQVAKGTHVLIPLGSSSPTGWKAELDEGVAEPLMGVAGSHHALWVGLEAPPDAPIGRYRLSVRTRTTNGEFAAPFEAENDVVVLFNPWC
;
A
#
# COMPACT_ATOMS: atom_id res chain seq x y z
N GLN A 1 10.44 -10.13 -2.39
CA GLN A 1 11.18 -9.35 -1.37
C GLN A 1 10.21 -8.44 -0.63
N ARG A 2 10.33 -8.34 0.70
CA ARG A 2 9.45 -7.54 1.55
C ARG A 2 10.03 -6.15 1.83
N PHE A 3 9.19 -5.13 1.90
CA PHE A 3 9.52 -3.76 2.33
C PHE A 3 8.36 -3.18 3.15
N HIS A 4 8.61 -2.11 3.91
CA HIS A 4 7.61 -1.52 4.82
C HIS A 4 7.20 -0.14 4.36
N VAL A 5 5.90 0.15 4.49
CA VAL A 5 5.29 1.46 4.20
C VAL A 5 4.53 1.92 5.43
N GLY A 6 4.77 3.16 5.85
CA GLY A 6 4.02 3.77 6.94
C GLY A 6 2.79 4.50 6.40
N VAL A 7 1.64 4.25 7.00
CA VAL A 7 0.36 4.90 6.70
C VAL A 7 -0.04 5.77 7.88
N ALA A 8 -0.14 7.07 7.64
CA ALA A 8 -0.58 8.05 8.61
C ALA A 8 -2.12 8.12 8.62
N LEU A 9 -2.73 7.90 9.79
CA LEU A 9 -4.18 7.85 9.97
C LEU A 9 -4.61 8.85 11.06
N PRO A 10 -5.82 9.45 10.92
CA PRO A 10 -6.36 10.35 11.93
C PRO A 10 -6.77 9.61 13.22
N ARG A 11 -6.98 8.30 13.14
CA ARG A 11 -7.31 7.40 14.26
C ARG A 11 -6.84 5.97 13.96
N PRO A 12 -6.72 5.10 14.98
CA PRO A 12 -6.50 3.66 14.77
C PRO A 12 -7.62 3.02 13.94
N LEU A 13 -7.29 1.93 13.22
CA LEU A 13 -8.27 1.09 12.53
C LEU A 13 -9.19 0.40 13.55
N GLN A 14 -10.49 0.36 13.25
CA GLN A 14 -11.50 -0.40 13.99
C GLN A 14 -11.81 -1.72 13.27
N GLU A 15 -12.50 -2.64 13.94
CA GLU A 15 -12.82 -3.98 13.39
C GLU A 15 -13.61 -3.92 12.06
N ASP A 16 -14.48 -2.91 11.91
CA ASP A 16 -15.31 -2.71 10.70
C ASP A 16 -14.60 -1.90 9.60
N ASP A 17 -13.41 -1.37 9.88
CA ASP A 17 -12.64 -0.62 8.88
C ASP A 17 -11.88 -1.58 7.97
N ALA A 18 -11.80 -1.24 6.69
CA ALA A 18 -10.94 -1.90 5.73
C ALA A 18 -9.91 -0.92 5.17
N LEU A 19 -8.67 -1.40 5.02
CA LEU A 19 -7.58 -0.67 4.38
C LEU A 19 -7.06 -1.49 3.20
N CYS A 20 -6.82 -0.83 2.07
CA CYS A 20 -6.29 -1.43 0.86
C CYS A 20 -5.17 -0.56 0.30
N ILE A 21 -4.01 -1.17 0.06
CA ILE A 21 -2.92 -0.52 -0.66
C ILE A 21 -3.21 -0.62 -2.16
N GLU A 22 -3.09 0.49 -2.87
CA GLU A 22 -3.28 0.57 -4.31
C GLU A 22 -1.94 0.93 -4.98
N LEU A 23 -1.52 0.10 -5.94
CA LEU A 23 -0.36 0.37 -6.79
C LEU A 23 -0.82 0.45 -8.24
N THR A 24 -0.44 1.54 -8.94
CA THR A 24 -0.74 1.70 -10.37
C THR A 24 0.51 1.97 -11.19
N LEU A 25 0.64 1.29 -12.33
CA LEU A 25 1.77 1.38 -13.24
C LEU A 25 1.32 1.85 -14.62
N GLY A 26 2.02 2.86 -15.15
CA GLY A 26 1.77 3.40 -16.48
C GLY A 26 0.50 4.26 -16.59
N PRO A 27 0.14 4.69 -17.82
CA PRO A 27 -0.97 5.62 -18.07
C PRO A 27 -2.36 4.95 -18.06
N THR A 28 -2.43 3.64 -18.29
CA THR A 28 -3.67 2.87 -18.39
C THR A 28 -3.59 1.59 -17.53
N PRO A 29 -3.59 1.74 -16.19
CA PRO A 29 -3.44 0.62 -15.27
C PRO A 29 -4.64 -0.34 -15.35
N GLN A 30 -4.38 -1.65 -15.33
CA GLN A 30 -5.39 -2.70 -15.46
C GLN A 30 -5.09 -3.89 -14.55
N VAL A 31 -6.10 -4.39 -13.83
CA VAL A 31 -5.97 -5.52 -12.91
C VAL A 31 -5.54 -6.79 -13.65
N ALA A 32 -6.18 -7.07 -14.78
CA ALA A 32 -5.87 -8.25 -15.60
C ALA A 32 -4.45 -8.25 -16.20
N LYS A 33 -3.73 -7.13 -16.13
CA LYS A 33 -2.36 -6.97 -16.63
C LYS A 33 -1.33 -6.81 -15.51
N GLY A 34 -1.76 -6.86 -14.25
CA GLY A 34 -0.87 -6.61 -13.11
C GLY A 34 -0.39 -5.17 -12.98
N THR A 35 -0.95 -4.22 -13.76
CA THR A 35 -0.58 -2.80 -13.72
C THR A 35 -1.51 -1.96 -12.86
N HIS A 36 -2.60 -2.55 -12.38
CA HIS A 36 -3.45 -2.02 -11.30
C HIS A 36 -3.56 -3.08 -10.21
N VAL A 37 -2.94 -2.83 -9.07
CA VAL A 37 -2.88 -3.80 -7.97
C VAL A 37 -3.61 -3.22 -6.77
N LEU A 38 -4.56 -3.99 -6.24
CA LEU A 38 -5.28 -3.70 -5.01
C LEU A 38 -4.94 -4.79 -4.00
N ILE A 39 -4.33 -4.39 -2.88
CA ILE A 39 -3.82 -5.30 -1.85
C ILE A 39 -4.55 -4.97 -0.54
N PRO A 40 -5.61 -5.72 -0.19
CA PRO A 40 -6.27 -5.57 1.10
C PRO A 40 -5.29 -5.89 2.23
N LEU A 41 -5.31 -5.10 3.30
CA LEU A 41 -4.51 -5.35 4.49
C LEU A 41 -4.87 -6.70 5.11
N GLY A 42 -3.86 -7.53 5.42
CA GLY A 42 -4.03 -8.88 5.94
C GLY A 42 -4.37 -9.93 4.86
N SER A 43 -4.24 -9.59 3.57
CA SER A 43 -4.59 -10.48 2.46
C SER A 43 -3.62 -10.34 1.28
N SER A 44 -3.92 -11.06 0.20
CA SER A 44 -3.20 -11.02 -1.06
C SER A 44 -4.06 -10.50 -2.21
N SER A 45 -3.42 -9.82 -3.14
CA SER A 45 -4.01 -9.44 -4.42
C SER A 45 -4.07 -10.66 -5.37
N PRO A 46 -4.97 -10.65 -6.38
CA PRO A 46 -4.96 -11.65 -7.45
C PRO A 46 -3.63 -11.72 -8.22
N THR A 47 -2.85 -10.65 -8.17
CA THR A 47 -1.53 -10.54 -8.84
C THR A 47 -0.38 -11.05 -7.98
N GLY A 48 -0.64 -11.62 -6.79
CA GLY A 48 0.38 -12.23 -5.93
C GLY A 48 1.02 -11.29 -4.90
N TRP A 49 0.80 -9.97 -5.01
CA TRP A 49 1.21 -9.02 -3.96
C TRP A 49 0.49 -9.28 -2.65
N LYS A 50 1.18 -9.08 -1.52
CA LYS A 50 0.63 -9.24 -0.16
C LYS A 50 0.85 -7.99 0.68
N ALA A 51 -0.08 -7.72 1.58
CA ALA A 51 0.03 -6.66 2.57
C ALA A 51 -0.31 -7.23 3.95
N GLU A 52 0.58 -7.04 4.91
CA GLU A 52 0.38 -7.48 6.29
C GLU A 52 0.70 -6.33 7.24
N LEU A 53 -0.02 -6.29 8.35
CA LEU A 53 0.31 -5.36 9.43
C LEU A 53 1.68 -5.73 10.02
N ASP A 54 2.53 -4.74 10.21
CA ASP A 54 3.78 -4.89 10.92
C ASP A 54 3.74 -4.09 12.23
N GLU A 55 3.48 -4.80 13.33
CA GLU A 55 3.46 -4.23 14.68
C GLU A 55 4.88 -3.99 15.24
N GLY A 56 5.92 -4.50 14.57
CA GLY A 56 7.31 -4.41 15.02
C GLY A 56 8.02 -3.10 14.67
N VAL A 57 7.45 -2.31 13.74
CA VAL A 57 8.01 -1.02 13.34
C VAL A 57 7.36 0.08 14.20
N ALA A 58 8.11 0.62 15.16
CA ALA A 58 7.64 1.66 16.08
C ALA A 58 8.11 3.08 15.70
N GLU A 59 8.54 3.27 14.45
CA GLU A 59 9.06 4.55 14.00
C GLU A 59 7.90 5.56 13.81
N PRO A 60 8.00 6.77 14.39
CA PRO A 60 6.98 7.78 14.21
C PRO A 60 6.97 8.33 12.77
N LEU A 61 5.79 8.37 12.15
CA LEU A 61 5.60 9.11 10.89
C LEU A 61 5.56 10.61 11.22
N MET A 62 6.69 11.27 11.06
CA MET A 62 6.81 12.72 11.24
C MET A 62 6.22 13.48 10.04
N GLY A 63 5.56 14.60 10.28
CA GLY A 63 5.22 15.59 9.24
C GLY A 63 3.86 15.45 8.56
N VAL A 64 3.01 14.49 8.95
CA VAL A 64 1.63 14.40 8.41
C VAL A 64 0.66 15.13 9.32
N ALA A 65 0.27 16.36 8.94
CA ALA A 65 -0.66 17.18 9.72
C ALA A 65 -2.03 16.48 9.86
N GLY A 66 -2.57 16.45 11.08
CA GLY A 66 -3.86 15.78 11.38
C GLY A 66 -3.78 14.25 11.49
N SER A 67 -2.58 13.67 11.39
CA SER A 67 -2.36 12.26 11.74
C SER A 67 -1.98 12.12 13.21
N HIS A 68 -2.67 11.22 13.91
CA HIS A 68 -2.39 10.88 15.30
C HIS A 68 -1.94 9.43 15.47
N HIS A 69 -1.94 8.66 14.38
CA HIS A 69 -1.63 7.24 14.40
C HIS A 69 -0.84 6.85 13.16
N ALA A 70 0.22 6.08 13.37
CA ALA A 70 1.04 5.51 12.30
C ALA A 70 0.80 4.00 12.27
N LEU A 71 0.48 3.49 11.09
CA LEU A 71 0.29 2.07 10.81
C LEU A 71 1.39 1.61 9.86
N TRP A 72 2.19 0.64 10.23
CA TRP A 72 3.22 0.09 9.34
C TRP A 72 2.72 -1.15 8.63
N VAL A 73 2.86 -1.17 7.31
CA VAL A 73 2.39 -2.25 6.44
C VAL A 73 3.59 -2.86 5.73
N GLY A 74 3.81 -4.15 5.95
CA GLY A 74 4.76 -4.93 5.19
C GLY A 74 4.16 -5.35 3.85
N LEU A 75 4.75 -4.87 2.77
CA LEU A 75 4.40 -5.21 1.40
C LEU A 75 5.38 -6.23 0.83
N GLU A 76 4.84 -7.29 0.24
CA GLU A 76 5.62 -8.30 -0.47
C GLU A 76 5.22 -8.32 -1.94
N ALA A 77 6.19 -7.99 -2.79
CA ALA A 77 6.05 -8.09 -4.24
C ALA A 77 6.30 -9.53 -4.71
N PRO A 78 5.50 -10.07 -5.64
CA PRO A 78 5.76 -11.35 -6.27
C PRO A 78 6.97 -11.23 -7.23
N PRO A 79 7.69 -12.34 -7.49
CA PRO A 79 8.92 -12.31 -8.30
C PRO A 79 8.69 -11.93 -9.77
N ASP A 80 7.46 -12.08 -10.26
CA ASP A 80 7.03 -11.74 -11.62
C ASP A 80 6.29 -10.39 -11.72
N ALA A 81 6.32 -9.57 -10.65
CA ALA A 81 5.76 -8.23 -10.69
C ALA A 81 6.37 -7.40 -11.83
N PRO A 82 5.56 -6.66 -12.61
CA PRO A 82 6.10 -5.77 -13.63
C PRO A 82 7.09 -4.76 -13.02
N ILE A 83 8.23 -4.55 -13.67
CA ILE A 83 9.21 -3.56 -13.23
C ILE A 83 8.76 -2.14 -13.63
N GLY A 84 9.10 -1.15 -12.81
CA GLY A 84 8.82 0.25 -13.09
C GLY A 84 8.49 1.09 -11.86
N ARG A 85 8.08 2.34 -12.10
CA ARG A 85 7.65 3.26 -11.06
C ARG A 85 6.14 3.17 -10.85
N TYR A 86 5.74 2.61 -9.73
CA TYR A 86 4.36 2.50 -9.30
C TYR A 86 3.95 3.74 -8.52
N ARG A 87 2.77 4.26 -8.82
CA ARG A 87 2.08 5.23 -7.97
C ARG A 87 1.43 4.48 -6.82
N LEU A 88 1.80 4.85 -5.61
CA LEU A 88 1.23 4.33 -4.36
C LEU A 88 0.06 5.21 -3.92
N SER A 89 -1.05 4.58 -3.55
CA SER A 89 -2.15 5.21 -2.83
C SER A 89 -2.71 4.23 -1.79
N VAL A 90 -3.50 4.76 -0.86
CA VAL A 90 -4.19 3.98 0.17
C VAL A 90 -5.67 4.28 0.07
N ARG A 91 -6.48 3.22 0.03
CA ARG A 91 -7.93 3.31 0.13
C ARG A 91 -8.38 2.79 1.48
N THR A 92 -9.28 3.52 2.11
CA THR A 92 -9.95 3.10 3.33
C THR A 92 -11.44 3.02 3.09
N ARG A 93 -12.09 2.05 3.74
CA ARG A 93 -13.53 1.94 3.82
C ARG A 93 -13.89 1.87 5.29
N THR A 94 -14.78 2.77 5.71
CA THR A 94 -15.28 2.87 7.08
C THR A 94 -16.81 2.90 7.03
N THR A 95 -17.47 2.92 8.18
CA THR A 95 -18.92 3.12 8.28
C THR A 95 -19.40 4.44 7.65
N ASN A 96 -18.52 5.44 7.55
CA ASN A 96 -18.81 6.74 6.93
C ASN A 96 -18.58 6.76 5.41
N GLY A 97 -18.15 5.64 4.82
CA GLY A 97 -17.91 5.51 3.38
C GLY A 97 -16.45 5.19 3.04
N GLU A 98 -16.14 5.34 1.75
CA GLU A 98 -14.83 5.07 1.18
C GLU A 98 -14.04 6.37 0.97
N PHE A 99 -12.74 6.31 1.24
CA PHE A 99 -11.80 7.39 0.99
C PHE A 99 -10.58 6.84 0.28
N ALA A 100 -10.07 7.58 -0.70
CA ALA A 100 -8.81 7.28 -1.37
C ALA A 100 -7.85 8.45 -1.10
N ALA A 101 -6.67 8.14 -0.58
CA ALA A 101 -5.62 9.12 -0.39
C ALA A 101 -5.24 9.75 -1.75
N PRO A 102 -5.03 11.08 -1.80
CA PRO A 102 -4.57 11.74 -3.00
C PRO A 102 -3.22 11.16 -3.45
N PHE A 103 -2.97 11.18 -4.74
CA PHE A 103 -1.69 10.72 -5.30
C PHE A 103 -0.62 11.79 -5.07
N GLU A 104 0.48 11.39 -4.46
CA GLU A 104 1.66 12.21 -4.26
C GLU A 104 2.86 11.50 -4.87
N ALA A 105 3.55 12.16 -5.80
CA ALA A 105 4.65 11.55 -6.54
C ALA A 105 5.86 11.17 -5.65
N GLU A 106 5.95 11.77 -4.46
CA GLU A 106 6.97 11.46 -3.45
C GLU A 106 6.78 10.06 -2.85
N ASN A 107 5.55 9.53 -2.91
CA ASN A 107 5.20 8.20 -2.41
C ASN A 107 5.38 7.10 -3.48
N ASP A 108 5.81 7.45 -4.69
CA ASP A 108 6.02 6.46 -5.76
C ASP A 108 7.06 5.40 -5.35
N VAL A 109 6.75 4.14 -5.63
CA VAL A 109 7.63 3.00 -5.36
C VAL A 109 8.24 2.51 -6.67
N VAL A 110 9.57 2.37 -6.72
CA VAL A 110 10.26 1.81 -7.88
C VAL A 110 10.54 0.33 -7.64
N VAL A 111 9.92 -0.53 -8.45
CA VAL A 111 10.15 -1.97 -8.44
C VAL A 111 11.14 -2.31 -9.56
N LEU A 112 12.21 -3.01 -9.18
CA LEU A 112 13.27 -3.45 -10.09
C LEU A 112 13.29 -4.97 -10.18
N PHE A 113 13.98 -5.48 -11.20
CA PHE A 113 14.35 -6.90 -11.20
C PHE A 113 15.21 -7.20 -9.97
N ASN A 114 14.95 -8.34 -9.32
CA ASN A 114 15.69 -8.76 -8.13
C ASN A 114 16.49 -10.05 -8.41
N PRO A 115 17.80 -9.95 -8.69
CA PRO A 115 18.70 -11.11 -8.88
C PRO A 115 18.86 -12.02 -7.66
N TRP A 116 18.42 -11.60 -6.47
CA TRP A 116 18.58 -12.31 -5.20
C TRP A 116 17.28 -12.94 -4.69
N CYS A 117 16.22 -12.97 -5.51
CA CYS A 117 14.91 -13.45 -5.11
C CYS A 117 14.84 -14.97 -4.94
#